data_AF-A0A094A7D2-F1
#
_entry.id   AF-A0A094A7D2-F1
#
_cell.length_a   1.000
_cell.length_b   1.000
_cell.length_c   1.000
_cell.angle_alpha   90.00
_cell.angle_beta   90.00
_cell.angle_gamma   90.00
#
_symmetry.space_group_name_H-M   'P 1'
#
loop_
_entity.id
_entity.type
_entity.pdbx_description
1 polymer ?
#
loop_
_entity_poly.entity_id
_entity_poly.type
_entity_poly.pdbx_seq_one_letter_code
_entity_poly.pdbx_strand_id
1 'polypeptide(L)'
;QANGQVKEAVELLQQVVKIREATLAEDHPDRLSSQHVLAGAYEANGQVKEAVNLLEQVVKIREATLAEDHPSRLASQYALAIAKKSRSRRRRHA
;
A
#
# COMPACT_ATOMS: atom_id res chain seq x y z
N GLN A 1 -7.84 5.77 23.07
CA GLN A 1 -6.89 4.66 22.83
C GLN A 1 -6.79 4.29 21.33
N ALA A 2 -6.84 5.27 20.41
CA ALA A 2 -6.83 5.01 18.96
C ALA A 2 -5.54 4.35 18.45
N ASN A 3 -4.41 4.59 19.12
CA ASN A 3 -3.10 4.06 18.69
C ASN A 3 -3.00 2.53 18.80
N GLY A 4 -3.74 1.89 19.71
CA GLY A 4 -3.73 0.43 19.86
C GLY A 4 -4.47 -0.28 18.72
N GLN A 5 -5.63 0.26 18.32
CA GLN A 5 -6.47 -0.30 17.25
C GLN A 5 -5.79 -0.20 15.88
N VAL A 6 -5.03 0.88 15.64
CA VAL A 6 -4.28 1.05 14.38
C VAL A 6 -3.16 0.03 14.26
N LYS A 7 -2.45 -0.28 15.35
CA LYS A 7 -1.39 -1.30 15.33
C LYS A 7 -1.95 -2.70 15.08
N GLU A 8 -3.05 -3.06 15.74
CA GLU A 8 -3.74 -4.34 15.52
C GLU A 8 -4.23 -4.48 14.08
N ALA A 9 -4.79 -3.41 13.50
CA ALA A 9 -5.20 -3.40 12.10
C ALA A 9 -4.02 -3.67 11.14
N VAL A 10 -2.84 -3.08 11.41
CA VAL A 10 -1.62 -3.36 10.63
C VAL A 10 -1.23 -4.83 10.71
N GLU A 11 -1.20 -5.42 11.91
CA GLU A 11 -0.82 -6.82 12.11
C GLU A 11 -1.78 -7.79 11.39
N LEU A 12 -3.09 -7.54 11.47
CA LEU A 12 -4.11 -8.34 10.75
C LEU A 12 -3.95 -8.21 9.23
N LEU A 13 -3.75 -7.00 8.72
CA LEU A 13 -3.58 -6.76 7.29
C LEU A 13 -2.27 -7.37 6.75
N GLN A 14 -1.19 -7.39 7.54
CA GLN A 14 0.04 -8.09 7.20
C GLN A 14 -0.19 -9.59 7.02
N GLN A 15 -0.98 -10.22 7.91
CA GLN A 15 -1.32 -11.63 7.78
C GLN A 15 -2.15 -11.90 6.51
N VAL A 16 -3.16 -11.05 6.23
CA VAL A 16 -3.97 -11.15 5.02
C VAL A 16 -3.11 -11.04 3.76
N VAL A 17 -2.21 -10.05 3.71
CA VAL A 17 -1.29 -9.88 2.57
C VAL A 17 -0.40 -11.10 2.42
N LYS A 18 0.21 -11.59 3.50
CA LYS A 18 1.07 -12.79 3.45
C LYS A 18 0.35 -14.02 2.93
N ILE A 19 -0.88 -14.25 3.35
CA ILE A 19 -1.70 -15.37 2.84
C ILE A 19 -1.96 -15.18 1.34
N ARG A 20 -2.41 -13.99 0.93
CA ARG A 20 -2.68 -13.69 -0.50
C ARG A 20 -1.43 -13.76 -1.37
N GLU A 21 -0.25 -13.40 -0.83
CA GLU A 21 1.02 -13.57 -1.54
C GLU A 21 1.38 -15.03 -1.77
N ALA A 22 1.00 -15.93 -0.86
CA ALA A 22 1.23 -17.36 -0.98
C ALA A 22 0.18 -18.08 -1.86
N THR A 23 -1.05 -17.55 -1.94
CA THR A 23 -2.17 -18.23 -2.63
C THR A 23 -2.55 -17.63 -3.98
N LEU A 24 -2.18 -16.37 -4.25
CA LEU A 24 -2.57 -15.66 -5.46
C LEU A 24 -1.34 -15.18 -6.25
N ALA A 25 -1.47 -15.20 -7.58
CA ALA A 25 -0.49 -14.62 -8.48
C ALA A 25 -0.21 -13.14 -8.13
N GLU A 26 0.98 -12.66 -8.46
CA GLU A 26 1.44 -11.32 -8.08
C GLU A 26 0.55 -10.20 -8.64
N ASP A 27 -0.04 -10.39 -9.80
CA ASP A 27 -0.95 -9.47 -10.49
C ASP A 27 -2.43 -9.64 -10.12
N HIS A 28 -2.75 -10.60 -9.25
CA HIS A 28 -4.14 -10.87 -8.88
C HIS A 28 -4.76 -9.64 -8.19
N PRO A 29 -5.94 -9.15 -8.66
CA PRO A 29 -6.56 -7.93 -8.14
C PRO A 29 -6.73 -7.91 -6.63
N ASP A 30 -7.16 -9.02 -6.02
CA ASP A 30 -7.34 -9.11 -4.57
C ASP A 30 -6.03 -9.01 -3.79
N ARG A 31 -4.92 -9.58 -4.29
CA ARG A 31 -3.60 -9.45 -3.66
C ARG A 31 -3.17 -7.98 -3.65
N LEU A 32 -3.25 -7.33 -4.81
CA LEU A 32 -2.91 -5.92 -4.97
C LEU A 32 -3.82 -5.01 -4.14
N SER A 33 -5.11 -5.34 -4.03
CA SER A 33 -6.06 -4.59 -3.21
C SER A 33 -5.74 -4.70 -1.72
N SER A 34 -5.39 -5.89 -1.20
CA SER A 34 -4.96 -6.03 0.20
C SER A 34 -3.67 -5.26 0.50
N GLN A 35 -2.72 -5.26 -0.43
CA GLN A 35 -1.48 -4.51 -0.27
C GLN A 35 -1.74 -3.00 -0.23
N HIS A 36 -2.68 -2.50 -1.04
CA HIS A 36 -3.13 -1.11 -0.98
C HIS A 36 -3.74 -0.75 0.39
N VAL A 37 -4.61 -1.62 0.93
CA VAL A 37 -5.23 -1.40 2.25
C VAL A 37 -4.18 -1.41 3.37
N LEU A 38 -3.22 -2.34 3.32
CA LEU A 38 -2.10 -2.40 4.27
C LEU A 38 -1.24 -1.12 4.18
N ALA A 39 -1.01 -0.58 2.99
CA ALA A 39 -0.28 0.69 2.85
C ALA A 39 -1.02 1.86 3.52
N GLY A 40 -2.35 1.92 3.41
CA GLY A 40 -3.17 2.90 4.14
C GLY A 40 -3.06 2.75 5.66
N ALA A 41 -3.09 1.51 6.15
CA ALA A 41 -2.91 1.23 7.58
C ALA A 41 -1.51 1.64 8.08
N TYR A 42 -0.45 1.37 7.30
CA TYR A 42 0.89 1.84 7.59
C TYR A 42 0.96 3.37 7.69
N GLU A 43 0.33 4.12 6.77
CA GLU A 43 0.30 5.58 6.84
C GLU A 43 -0.39 6.10 8.11
N ALA A 44 -1.54 5.49 8.46
CA ALA A 44 -2.28 5.80 9.68
C ALA A 44 -1.46 5.50 10.95
N ASN A 45 -0.66 4.43 10.94
CA ASN A 45 0.26 4.08 12.03
C ASN A 45 1.59 4.86 11.99
N GLY A 46 1.75 5.76 11.02
CA GLY A 46 2.94 6.58 10.81
C GLY A 46 4.15 5.87 10.20
N GLN A 47 3.99 4.63 9.77
CA GLN A 47 4.95 3.81 9.03
C GLN A 47 4.97 4.18 7.55
N VAL A 48 5.20 5.47 7.25
CA VAL A 48 5.06 6.01 5.89
C VAL A 48 6.08 5.41 4.92
N LYS A 49 7.25 4.98 5.38
CA LYS A 49 8.27 4.36 4.52
C LYS A 49 7.78 3.01 4.00
N GLU A 50 7.18 2.22 4.87
CA GLU A 50 6.59 0.91 4.60
C GLU A 50 5.41 1.04 3.62
N ALA A 51 4.54 2.04 3.84
CA ALA A 51 3.45 2.37 2.92
C ALA A 51 3.95 2.68 1.50
N VAL A 52 4.98 3.54 1.39
CA VAL A 52 5.57 3.92 0.09
C VAL A 52 6.16 2.71 -0.61
N ASN A 53 6.98 1.92 0.08
CA ASN A 53 7.64 0.74 -0.51
C ASN A 53 6.61 -0.27 -1.05
N LEU A 54 5.51 -0.50 -0.31
CA LEU A 54 4.46 -1.43 -0.71
C LEU A 54 3.70 -0.91 -1.95
N LEU A 55 3.38 0.38 -1.99
CA LEU A 55 2.72 1.00 -3.13
C LEU A 55 3.62 1.03 -4.39
N GLU A 56 4.94 1.17 -4.24
CA GLU A 56 5.88 1.06 -5.37
C GLU A 56 5.83 -0.32 -6.03
N GLN A 57 5.74 -1.38 -5.24
CA GLN A 57 5.58 -2.75 -5.75
C GLN A 57 4.26 -2.91 -6.51
N VAL A 58 3.13 -2.46 -5.92
CA VAL A 58 1.81 -2.53 -6.56
C VAL A 58 1.78 -1.76 -7.88
N VAL A 59 2.37 -0.55 -7.93
CA VAL A 59 2.46 0.24 -9.17
C VAL A 59 3.26 -0.51 -10.22
N LYS A 60 4.45 -1.04 -9.88
CA LYS A 60 5.29 -1.78 -10.82
C LYS A 60 4.56 -2.96 -11.46
N ILE A 61 3.80 -3.72 -10.67
CA ILE A 61 3.01 -4.86 -11.17
C ILE A 61 1.89 -4.38 -12.10
N ARG A 62 1.15 -3.35 -11.69
CA ARG A 62 0.06 -2.79 -12.52
C ARG A 62 0.56 -2.14 -13.80
N GLU A 63 1.76 -1.56 -13.80
CA GLU A 63 2.40 -1.02 -15.00
C GLU A 63 2.79 -2.12 -15.99
N ALA A 64 3.18 -3.30 -15.50
CA ALA A 64 3.55 -4.43 -16.33
C ALA A 64 2.34 -5.21 -16.89
N THR A 65 1.17 -5.10 -16.26
CA THR A 65 0.00 -5.96 -16.55
C THR A 65 -1.21 -5.21 -17.10
N LEU A 66 -1.30 -3.90 -16.89
CA LEU A 66 -2.44 -3.09 -17.30
C LEU A 66 -2.02 -1.94 -18.23
N ALA A 67 -2.90 -1.61 -19.19
CA ALA A 67 -2.76 -0.44 -20.03
C ALA A 67 -2.65 0.85 -19.19
N GLU A 68 -2.03 1.89 -19.77
CA GLU A 68 -1.73 3.13 -19.06
C GLU A 68 -2.99 3.87 -18.56
N ASP A 69 -4.10 3.78 -19.30
CA ASP A 69 -5.39 4.38 -18.99
C ASP A 69 -6.26 3.53 -18.05
N HIS A 70 -5.78 2.35 -17.65
CA HIS A 70 -6.57 1.45 -16.81
C HIS A 70 -6.81 2.07 -15.42
N PRO A 71 -8.07 2.14 -14.94
CA PRO A 71 -8.41 2.82 -13.69
C PRO A 71 -7.61 2.32 -12.48
N SER A 72 -7.39 1.02 -12.36
CA SER A 72 -6.59 0.45 -11.26
C SER A 72 -5.13 0.90 -11.29
N ARG A 73 -4.50 1.04 -12.47
CA ARG A 73 -3.12 1.53 -12.58
C ARG A 73 -3.03 2.98 -12.12
N LEU A 74 -3.93 3.83 -12.62
CA LEU A 74 -4.02 5.23 -12.23
C LEU A 74 -4.26 5.39 -10.72
N ALA A 75 -5.16 4.59 -10.15
CA ALA A 75 -5.46 4.63 -8.71
C ALA A 75 -4.24 4.27 -7.85
N SER A 76 -3.44 3.26 -8.25
CA SER A 76 -2.20 2.92 -7.52
C SER A 76 -1.13 4.00 -7.62
N GLN A 77 -0.97 4.62 -8.80
CA GLN A 77 -0.01 5.71 -9.00
C GLN A 77 -0.41 6.95 -8.19
N TYR A 78 -1.70 7.27 -8.15
CA TYR A 78 -2.23 8.36 -7.31
C TYR A 78 -1.95 8.10 -5.83
N ALA A 79 -2.23 6.91 -5.33
CA ALA A 79 -1.96 6.55 -3.94
C ALA A 79 -0.47 6.64 -3.59
N LEU A 80 0.41 6.18 -4.49
CA LEU A 80 1.86 6.32 -4.32
C LEU A 80 2.30 7.79 -4.25
N ALA A 81 1.74 8.66 -5.09
CA ALA A 81 2.03 10.08 -5.08
C ALA A 81 1.63 10.74 -3.74
N ILE A 82 0.47 10.38 -3.20
CA ILE A 82 0.01 10.84 -1.88
C ILE A 82 0.95 10.39 -0.77
N ALA A 83 1.31 9.10 -0.73
CA ALA A 83 2.22 8.55 0.28
C ALA A 83 3.63 9.17 0.20
N LYS A 84 4.16 9.42 -1.00
CA LYS A 84 5.44 10.13 -1.18
C LYS A 84 5.36 11.58 -0.70
N LYS A 85 4.25 12.26 -0.94
CA LYS A 85 4.01 13.63 -0.46
C LYS A 85 3.95 13.68 1.07
N SER A 86 3.26 12.73 1.71
CA SER A 86 3.19 12.65 3.18
C SER A 86 4.56 12.36 3.79
N ARG A 87 5.37 11.47 3.17
CA ARG A 87 6.76 11.21 3.57
C ARG A 87 7.62 12.47 3.53
N SER A 88 7.57 13.22 2.42
CA SER A 88 8.36 14.44 2.25
C SER A 88 7.96 15.55 3.23
N ARG A 89 6.67 15.63 3.63
CA ARG A 89 6.23 16.55 4.69
C ARG A 89 6.78 16.16 6.05
N ARG A 90 6.68 14.89 6.43
CA ARG A 90 7.17 14.41 7.74
C ARG A 90 8.69 14.57 7.89
N ARG A 91 9.46 14.37 6.81
CA ARG A 91 10.92 14.61 6.82
C ARG A 91 11.34 16.07 6.98
N ARG A 92 10.45 17.04 6.69
CA ARG A 92 10.73 18.47 6.87
C ARG A 92 10.43 18.99 8.27
N HIS A 93 9.77 18.18 9.10
CA HIS A 93 9.34 18.54 10.46
C HIS A 93 9.96 17.64 11.54
N ALA A 94 10.93 16.80 11.18
CA ALA A 94 11.71 15.93 12.07
C ALA A 94 13.14 16.42 12.11
#